data_AF-A0A6J6BBQ3-F1
#
_entry.id   AF-A0A6J6BBQ3-F1
#
_cell.length_a   1.000
_cell.length_b   1.000
_cell.length_c   1.000
_cell.angle_alpha   90.00
_cell.angle_beta   90.00
_cell.angle_gamma   90.00
#
_symmetry.space_group_name_H-M   'P 1'
#
loop_
_entity.id
_entity.type
_entity.pdbx_description
1 polymer ?
#
loop_
_entity_poly.entity_id
_entity_poly.type
_entity_poly.pdbx_seq_one_letter_code
_entity_poly.pdbx_strand_id
1 'polypeptide(L)'
;MGQDPYPNPSHAMGLAFSVPNTVVKLPPTLRNIFKELETDLGVINQSGDLSKWQDQGVLLLNRVLTTSPGISQGHKDLGWDKFTEEIIRYLAAKPIVFLLWGRSSGALAPFIAEENLITGVHPSPLSAYRGFFGSKPFSEINSRLNRMGISEIDWRT
;
A
#
# COMPACT_ATOMS: atom_id res chain seq x y z
N MET A 1 3.47 0.26 -0.11
CA MET A 1 4.02 -1.07 0.20
C MET A 1 3.21 -1.76 1.29
N GLY A 2 2.78 -3.00 1.06
CA GLY A 2 2.19 -3.88 2.08
C GLY A 2 3.19 -4.85 2.70
N GLN A 3 2.75 -5.62 3.68
CA GLN A 3 3.60 -6.57 4.42
C GLN A 3 3.70 -7.92 3.71
N ASP A 4 2.58 -8.63 3.59
CA ASP A 4 2.42 -9.94 2.94
C ASP A 4 0.97 -10.06 2.41
N PRO A 5 0.66 -11.06 1.56
CA PRO A 5 -0.70 -11.25 1.08
C PRO A 5 -1.67 -11.56 2.24
N TYR A 6 -2.97 -11.33 2.02
CA TYR A 6 -3.95 -11.74 3.02
C TYR A 6 -3.86 -13.26 3.27
N PRO A 7 -3.84 -13.71 4.54
CA PRO A 7 -3.78 -15.13 4.86
C PRO A 7 -5.09 -15.86 4.53
N ASN A 8 -6.21 -15.13 4.39
CA ASN A 8 -7.45 -15.70 3.88
C ASN A 8 -7.30 -15.91 2.35
N PRO A 9 -7.33 -17.16 1.85
CA PRO A 9 -7.17 -17.43 0.42
C PRO A 9 -8.17 -16.71 -0.48
N SER A 10 -9.40 -16.48 0.00
CA SER A 10 -10.43 -15.77 -0.77
C SER A 10 -10.18 -14.26 -0.90
N HIS A 11 -9.20 -13.72 -0.17
CA HIS A 11 -8.89 -12.29 -0.18
C HIS A 11 -7.65 -11.94 -1.01
N ALA A 12 -6.64 -12.82 -1.07
CA ALA A 12 -5.40 -12.50 -1.78
C ALA A 12 -5.60 -12.57 -3.30
N MET A 13 -5.22 -11.50 -4.02
CA MET A 13 -5.33 -11.42 -5.48
C MET A 13 -4.05 -10.93 -6.18
N GLY A 14 -2.91 -10.94 -5.49
CA GLY A 14 -1.62 -10.52 -6.05
C GLY A 14 -1.31 -9.01 -5.97
N LEU A 15 -2.28 -8.20 -5.53
CA LEU A 15 -2.10 -6.77 -5.26
C LEU A 15 -2.12 -6.52 -3.76
N ALA A 16 -1.18 -5.74 -3.24
CA ALA A 16 -1.16 -5.35 -1.83
C ALA A 16 -2.47 -4.67 -1.43
N PHE A 17 -3.01 -5.07 -0.27
CA PHE A 17 -4.27 -4.58 0.31
C PHE A 17 -5.57 -4.84 -0.46
N SER A 18 -5.50 -5.09 -1.77
CA SER A 18 -6.66 -5.37 -2.62
C SER A 18 -7.31 -6.72 -2.31
N VAL A 19 -8.61 -6.81 -2.54
CA VAL A 19 -9.39 -8.05 -2.51
C VAL A 19 -10.30 -8.16 -3.73
N PRO A 20 -10.64 -9.37 -4.21
CA PRO A 20 -11.58 -9.54 -5.31
C PRO A 20 -12.94 -8.89 -5.02
N ASN A 21 -13.63 -8.41 -6.06
CA ASN A 21 -14.98 -7.83 -5.97
C ASN A 21 -16.02 -8.74 -5.30
N THR A 22 -15.77 -10.05 -5.24
CA THR A 22 -16.63 -11.02 -4.55
C THR A 22 -16.56 -10.93 -3.01
N VAL A 23 -15.58 -10.21 -2.46
CA VAL A 23 -15.39 -10.04 -1.01
C VAL A 23 -16.27 -8.90 -0.50
N VAL A 24 -17.42 -9.26 0.08
CA VAL A 24 -18.38 -8.30 0.64
C VAL A 24 -17.87 -7.61 1.91
N LYS A 25 -17.21 -8.37 2.79
CA LYS A 25 -16.66 -7.84 4.05
C LYS A 25 -15.18 -7.54 3.90
N LEU A 26 -14.87 -6.29 3.58
CA LEU A 26 -13.50 -5.83 3.38
C LEU A 26 -12.61 -6.13 4.59
N PRO A 27 -11.33 -6.52 4.41
CA PRO A 27 -10.39 -6.73 5.50
C PRO A 27 -10.24 -5.48 6.38
N PRO A 28 -9.99 -5.61 7.70
CA PRO A 28 -9.88 -4.47 8.60
C PRO A 28 -8.86 -3.41 8.17
N THR A 29 -7.72 -3.85 7.66
CA THR A 29 -6.67 -2.97 7.12
C THR A 29 -7.18 -2.14 5.94
N LEU A 30 -7.87 -2.75 4.97
CA LEU A 30 -8.42 -2.04 3.83
C LEU A 30 -9.55 -1.08 4.23
N ARG A 31 -10.40 -1.46 5.19
CA ARG A 31 -11.41 -0.53 5.74
C ARG A 31 -10.78 0.70 6.37
N ASN A 32 -9.63 0.54 7.06
CA ASN A 32 -8.91 1.67 7.61
C ASN A 32 -8.31 2.55 6.49
N ILE A 33 -7.74 1.95 5.45
CA ILE A 33 -7.26 2.66 4.25
C ILE A 33 -8.37 3.50 3.63
N PHE A 34 -9.57 2.94 3.43
CA PHE A 34 -10.71 3.67 2.88
C PHE A 34 -11.25 4.74 3.82
N LYS A 35 -11.26 4.48 5.13
CA LYS A 35 -11.62 5.51 6.12
C LYS A 35 -10.67 6.71 6.05
N GLU A 36 -9.36 6.47 5.93
CA GLU A 36 -8.40 7.56 5.79
C GLU A 36 -8.60 8.29 4.46
N LEU A 37 -8.80 7.57 3.36
CA LEU A 37 -9.07 8.14 2.04
C LEU A 37 -10.31 9.04 2.04
N GLU A 38 -11.38 8.62 2.72
CA GLU A 38 -12.58 9.43 2.91
C GLU A 38 -12.27 10.71 3.69
N THR A 39 -11.52 10.63 4.79
CA THR A 39 -11.16 11.82 5.57
C THR A 39 -10.14 12.74 4.89
N ASP A 40 -9.34 12.19 3.98
CA ASP A 40 -8.29 12.91 3.25
C ASP A 40 -8.86 13.65 2.03
N LEU A 41 -9.59 12.92 1.17
CA LEU A 41 -10.05 13.39 -0.15
C LEU A 41 -11.58 13.38 -0.33
N GLY A 42 -12.36 12.93 0.66
CA GLY A 42 -13.82 12.78 0.52
C GLY A 42 -14.24 11.65 -0.42
N VAL A 43 -13.33 10.73 -0.76
CA VAL A 43 -13.58 9.62 -1.68
C VAL A 43 -14.09 8.41 -0.89
N ILE A 44 -15.28 7.92 -1.26
CA ILE A 44 -15.90 6.73 -0.64
C ILE A 44 -15.85 5.58 -1.64
N ASN A 45 -15.18 4.50 -1.25
CA ASN A 45 -15.07 3.27 -2.04
C ASN A 45 -15.82 2.13 -1.36
N GLN A 46 -16.58 1.39 -2.17
CA GLN A 46 -17.35 0.23 -1.71
C GLN A 46 -16.72 -1.10 -2.14
N SER A 47 -16.05 -1.10 -3.29
CA SER A 47 -15.29 -2.27 -3.75
C SER A 47 -13.92 -2.31 -3.08
N GLY A 48 -13.46 -3.50 -2.72
CA GLY A 48 -12.10 -3.73 -2.26
C GLY A 48 -11.09 -4.03 -3.36
N ASP A 49 -11.53 -4.03 -4.61
CA ASP A 49 -10.68 -4.27 -5.78
C ASP A 49 -9.98 -2.96 -6.17
N LEU A 50 -8.67 -2.94 -5.99
CA LEU A 50 -7.81 -1.79 -6.26
C LEU A 50 -7.19 -1.82 -7.67
N SER A 51 -7.69 -2.67 -8.57
CA SER A 51 -7.17 -2.77 -9.95
C SER A 51 -7.22 -1.41 -10.69
N LYS A 52 -8.23 -0.57 -10.43
CA LYS A 52 -8.28 0.80 -10.98
C LYS A 52 -7.13 1.70 -10.53
N TRP A 53 -6.57 1.48 -9.34
CA TRP A 53 -5.37 2.20 -8.91
C TRP A 53 -4.15 1.69 -9.68
N GLN A 54 -4.05 0.37 -9.88
CA GLN A 54 -2.99 -0.23 -10.68
C GLN A 54 -3.01 0.26 -12.13
N ASP A 55 -4.19 0.36 -12.76
CA ASP A 55 -4.36 0.85 -14.13
C ASP A 55 -3.86 2.30 -14.32
N GLN A 56 -3.83 3.08 -13.24
CA GLN A 56 -3.29 4.44 -13.19
C GLN A 56 -1.80 4.51 -12.83
N GLY A 57 -1.13 3.36 -12.69
CA GLY A 57 0.31 3.28 -12.39
C GLY A 57 0.65 3.08 -10.91
N VAL A 58 -0.33 2.83 -10.03
CA VAL A 58 -0.04 2.53 -8.61
C VAL A 58 0.47 1.09 -8.47
N LEU A 59 1.76 0.95 -8.18
CA LEU A 59 2.35 -0.36 -7.87
C LEU A 59 1.98 -0.83 -6.45
N LEU A 60 1.02 -1.75 -6.36
CA LEU A 60 0.55 -2.35 -5.11
C LEU A 60 1.39 -3.57 -4.72
N LEU A 61 2.60 -3.33 -4.17
CA LEU A 61 3.58 -4.36 -3.85
C LEU A 61 3.63 -4.70 -2.34
N ASN A 62 3.65 -5.98 -2.00
CA ASN A 62 3.94 -6.48 -0.65
C ASN A 62 5.45 -6.73 -0.48
N ARG A 63 5.99 -6.62 0.75
CA ARG A 63 7.40 -7.00 1.05
C ARG A 63 7.64 -8.51 0.89
N VAL A 64 6.65 -9.32 1.26
CA VAL A 64 6.63 -10.77 1.05
C VAL A 64 5.53 -11.08 0.04
N LEU A 65 5.81 -11.87 -1.00
CA LEU A 65 4.86 -12.03 -2.12
C LEU A 65 3.95 -13.26 -2.01
N THR A 66 4.18 -14.13 -1.02
CA THR A 66 3.35 -15.31 -0.76
C THR A 66 3.17 -15.50 0.74
N THR A 67 2.14 -16.25 1.13
CA THR A 67 2.01 -16.74 2.50
C THR A 67 1.22 -18.05 2.52
N SER A 68 1.36 -18.84 3.57
CA SER A 68 0.54 -20.03 3.78
C SER A 68 -0.89 -19.64 4.18
N PRO A 69 -1.93 -20.36 3.70
CA PRO A 69 -3.31 -20.14 4.12
C PRO A 69 -3.45 -20.09 5.65
N GLY A 70 -4.11 -19.05 6.16
CA GLY A 70 -4.34 -18.84 7.59
C GLY A 70 -3.13 -18.33 8.39
N ILE A 71 -1.94 -18.23 7.78
CA ILE A 71 -0.71 -17.81 8.46
C ILE A 71 -0.28 -16.46 7.90
N SER A 72 -0.24 -15.43 8.72
CA SER A 72 0.40 -14.17 8.33
C SER A 72 1.91 -14.30 8.42
N GLN A 73 2.62 -13.77 7.43
CA GLN A 73 4.08 -13.84 7.27
C GLN A 73 4.64 -15.27 7.23
N GLY A 74 3.84 -16.25 6.78
CA GLY A 74 4.25 -17.65 6.74
C GLY A 74 5.48 -17.92 5.87
N HIS A 75 5.76 -17.03 4.90
CA HIS A 75 6.89 -17.13 3.99
C HIS A 75 7.90 -15.98 4.11
N LYS A 76 7.94 -15.28 5.26
CA LYS A 76 8.83 -14.13 5.45
C LYS A 76 10.32 -14.47 5.27
N ASP A 77 10.72 -15.71 5.59
CA ASP A 77 12.12 -16.15 5.58
C ASP A 77 12.51 -16.83 4.24
N LEU A 78 11.66 -16.75 3.19
CA LEU A 78 11.93 -17.32 1.86
C LEU A 78 12.75 -16.39 0.94
N GLY A 79 13.13 -15.20 1.40
CA GLY A 79 13.94 -14.24 0.63
C GLY A 79 13.16 -13.30 -0.30
N TRP A 80 11.83 -13.25 -0.18
CA TRP A 80 11.00 -12.29 -0.93
C TRP A 80 11.33 -10.83 -0.61
N ASP A 81 11.76 -10.56 0.62
CA ASP A 81 12.21 -9.25 1.07
C ASP A 81 13.42 -8.75 0.25
N LYS A 82 14.37 -9.63 -0.08
CA LYS A 82 15.51 -9.30 -0.93
C LYS A 82 15.06 -8.98 -2.35
N PHE A 83 14.19 -9.80 -2.92
CA PHE A 83 13.65 -9.57 -4.27
C PHE A 83 12.87 -8.24 -4.36
N THR A 84 11.99 -7.97 -3.40
CA THR A 84 11.22 -6.72 -3.40
C THR A 84 12.06 -5.50 -3.08
N GLU A 85 13.14 -5.65 -2.32
CA GLU A 85 14.11 -4.58 -2.12
C GLU A 85 14.81 -4.20 -3.43
N GLU A 86 15.25 -5.17 -4.23
CA GLU A 86 15.86 -4.90 -5.54
C GLU A 86 14.90 -4.17 -6.50
N ILE A 87 13.61 -4.51 -6.47
CA ILE A 87 12.59 -3.75 -7.21
C ILE A 87 12.60 -2.28 -6.76
N ILE A 88 12.59 -2.04 -5.45
CA ILE A 88 12.54 -0.67 -4.91
C ILE A 88 13.82 0.09 -5.24
N ARG A 89 15.00 -0.54 -5.12
CA ARG A 89 16.29 0.05 -5.53
C ARG A 89 16.29 0.45 -7.00
N TYR A 90 15.77 -0.41 -7.88
CA TYR A 90 15.66 -0.12 -9.30
C TYR A 90 14.69 1.03 -9.58
N LEU A 91 13.56 1.09 -8.86
CA LEU A 91 12.56 2.14 -9.02
C LEU A 91 12.95 3.47 -8.39
N ALA A 92 13.84 3.49 -7.39
CA ALA A 92 14.20 4.71 -6.66
C ALA A 92 14.82 5.82 -7.53
N ALA A 93 15.41 5.46 -8.68
CA ALA A 93 15.96 6.40 -9.65
C ALA A 93 14.91 6.98 -10.62
N LYS A 94 13.63 6.59 -10.50
CA LYS A 94 12.53 7.04 -11.38
C LYS A 94 11.66 8.08 -10.65
N PRO A 95 10.91 8.93 -11.39
CA PRO A 95 10.01 9.92 -10.80
C PRO A 95 8.76 9.24 -10.24
N ILE A 96 8.90 8.61 -9.06
CA ILE A 96 7.87 7.81 -8.39
C ILE A 96 7.73 8.32 -6.97
N VAL A 97 6.49 8.43 -6.49
CA VAL A 97 6.20 8.65 -5.06
C VAL A 97 6.07 7.30 -4.36
N PHE A 98 6.84 7.09 -3.30
CA PHE A 98 6.86 5.87 -2.50
C PHE A 98 6.09 6.07 -1.20
N LEU A 99 5.10 5.20 -0.97
CA LEU A 99 4.34 5.17 0.28
C LEU A 99 4.70 3.92 1.10
N LEU A 100 5.35 4.14 2.25
CA LEU A 100 5.83 3.09 3.14
C LEU A 100 5.07 3.16 4.48
N TRP A 101 4.17 2.20 4.69
CA TRP A 101 3.39 2.10 5.92
C TRP A 101 3.95 1.04 6.88
N GLY A 102 4.41 1.49 8.04
CA GLY A 102 4.92 0.64 9.11
C GLY A 102 6.40 0.26 8.97
N ARG A 103 6.89 -0.44 9.99
CA ARG A 103 8.33 -0.70 10.18
C ARG A 103 8.94 -1.56 9.07
N SER A 104 8.23 -2.58 8.60
CA SER A 104 8.75 -3.53 7.59
C SER A 104 9.02 -2.85 6.25
N SER A 105 8.10 -2.03 5.76
CA SER A 105 8.33 -1.22 4.57
C SER A 105 9.29 -0.07 4.85
N GLY A 106 9.26 0.53 6.05
CA GLY A 106 10.15 1.63 6.42
C GLY A 106 11.65 1.30 6.33
N ALA A 107 12.03 0.02 6.41
CA ALA A 107 13.41 -0.42 6.17
C ALA A 107 13.93 -0.11 4.76
N LEU A 108 13.04 0.17 3.80
CA LEU A 108 13.40 0.56 2.43
C LEU A 108 13.64 2.06 2.25
N ALA A 109 13.27 2.88 3.24
CA ALA A 109 13.43 4.34 3.20
C ALA A 109 14.86 4.79 2.83
N PRO A 110 15.95 4.15 3.31
CA PRO A 110 17.31 4.57 2.96
C PRO A 110 17.66 4.49 1.46
N PHE A 111 16.85 3.80 0.65
CA PHE A 111 17.08 3.67 -0.78
C PHE A 111 16.33 4.72 -1.61
N ILE A 112 15.45 5.52 -1.00
CA ILE A 112 14.53 6.42 -1.69
C ILE A 112 14.85 7.86 -1.29
N ALA A 113 14.90 8.75 -2.28
CA ALA A 113 15.10 10.17 -2.04
C ALA A 113 13.94 10.76 -1.20
N GLU A 114 14.24 11.68 -0.28
CA GLU A 114 13.27 12.20 0.70
C GLU A 114 12.07 12.87 0.02
N GLU A 115 12.32 13.60 -1.07
CA GLU A 115 11.31 14.25 -1.90
C GLU A 115 10.32 13.27 -2.53
N ASN A 116 10.71 12.01 -2.69
CA ASN A 116 9.91 10.93 -3.26
C ASN A 116 9.28 10.04 -2.19
N LEU A 117 9.65 10.20 -0.92
CA LEU A 117 9.29 9.27 0.15
C LEU A 117 8.21 9.84 1.10
N ILE A 118 7.13 9.09 1.26
CA ILE A 118 6.12 9.26 2.31
C ILE A 118 6.17 8.04 3.23
N THR A 119 6.39 8.26 4.51
CA THR A 119 6.36 7.21 5.54
C THR A 119 5.21 7.43 6.51
N GLY A 120 4.60 6.36 6.99
CA GLY A 120 3.53 6.46 7.99
C GLY A 120 3.37 5.21 8.83
N VAL A 121 2.46 5.26 9.80
CA VAL A 121 2.08 4.11 10.62
C VAL A 121 1.27 3.12 9.77
N HIS A 122 1.35 1.82 10.08
CA HIS A 122 0.61 0.81 9.32
C HIS A 122 -0.93 0.93 9.53
N PRO A 123 -1.76 0.74 8.48
CA PRO A 123 -3.23 0.80 8.57
C PRO A 123 -3.89 -0.34 9.36
N SER A 124 -3.13 -1.28 9.91
CA SER A 124 -3.69 -2.40 10.70
C SER A 124 -4.43 -1.87 11.93
N PRO A 125 -5.53 -2.51 12.37
CA PRO A 125 -6.21 -2.15 13.62
C PRO A 125 -5.28 -2.06 14.84
N LEU A 126 -4.18 -2.82 14.85
CA LEU A 126 -3.19 -2.82 15.93
C LEU A 126 -2.41 -1.50 16.06
N SER A 127 -2.37 -0.70 14.99
CA SER A 127 -1.51 0.48 14.89
C SER A 127 -2.22 1.73 14.35
N ALA A 128 -3.36 1.62 13.67
CA ALA A 128 -3.92 2.72 12.90
C ALA A 128 -4.19 4.00 13.73
N TYR A 129 -4.65 3.84 14.97
CA TYR A 129 -4.90 4.96 15.90
C TYR A 129 -3.63 5.65 16.42
N ARG A 130 -2.43 5.09 16.15
CA ARG A 130 -1.15 5.65 16.57
C ARG A 130 -0.54 6.62 15.55
N GLY A 131 -1.31 7.03 14.54
CA GLY A 131 -0.88 8.02 13.54
C GLY A 131 -1.07 7.60 12.08
N PHE A 132 -1.80 6.53 11.78
CA PHE A 132 -2.27 6.30 10.41
C PHE A 132 -3.47 7.20 10.10
N PHE A 133 -4.43 7.27 11.03
CA PHE A 133 -5.57 8.17 10.85
C PHE A 133 -5.15 9.63 10.96
N GLY A 134 -5.55 10.45 9.99
CA GLY A 134 -5.15 11.85 9.83
C GLY A 134 -3.80 12.04 9.16
N SER A 135 -3.16 10.98 8.65
CA SER A 135 -1.86 11.07 7.94
C SER A 135 -1.97 11.63 6.52
N LYS A 136 -3.18 11.62 5.94
CA LYS A 136 -3.50 12.22 4.64
C LYS A 136 -2.53 11.84 3.49
N PRO A 137 -2.21 10.54 3.32
CA PRO A 137 -1.18 10.15 2.37
C PRO A 137 -1.63 10.34 0.91
N PHE A 138 -2.93 10.29 0.60
CA PHE A 138 -3.43 10.29 -0.77
C PHE A 138 -3.36 11.70 -1.39
N SER A 139 -3.76 12.73 -0.63
CA SER A 139 -3.60 14.12 -1.04
C SER A 139 -2.13 14.51 -1.12
N GLU A 140 -1.29 14.02 -0.20
CA GLU A 140 0.16 14.23 -0.26
C GLU A 140 0.78 13.59 -1.50
N ILE A 141 0.41 12.35 -1.84
CA ILE A 141 0.86 11.68 -3.07
C ILE A 141 0.50 12.51 -4.30
N ASN A 142 -0.77 12.92 -4.43
CA ASN A 142 -1.21 13.72 -5.58
C ASN A 142 -0.46 15.06 -5.65
N SER A 143 -0.22 15.73 -4.51
CA SER A 143 0.57 16.96 -4.47
C SER A 143 2.02 16.74 -4.93
N ARG A 144 2.66 15.63 -4.55
CA ARG A 144 4.02 15.29 -4.99
C ARG A 144 4.07 14.93 -6.48
N LEU A 145 3.11 14.15 -6.98
CA LEU A 145 2.99 13.85 -8.41
C LEU A 145 2.84 15.12 -9.25
N ASN A 146 1.99 16.04 -8.81
CA ASN A 146 1.77 17.32 -9.49
C ASN A 146 3.07 18.16 -9.56
N ARG A 147 3.85 18.22 -8.46
CA ARG A 147 5.18 18.86 -8.47
C ARG A 147 6.19 18.22 -9.43
N MET A 148 6.03 16.92 -9.70
CA MET A 148 6.84 16.19 -10.70
C MET A 148 6.31 16.35 -12.13
N GLY A 149 5.20 17.05 -12.34
CA GLY A 149 4.54 17.16 -13.65
C GLY A 149 3.80 15.88 -14.07
N ILE A 150 3.47 15.01 -13.12
CA ILE A 150 2.75 13.75 -13.34
C ILE A 150 1.29 13.96 -12.94
N SER A 151 0.36 13.42 -13.73
CA SER A 151 -1.07 13.45 -13.42
C SER A 151 -1.36 12.81 -12.06
N GLU A 152 -2.29 13.42 -11.34
CA GLU A 152 -2.79 12.89 -10.06
C GLU A 152 -3.52 11.56 -10.26
N ILE A 153 -3.58 10.76 -9.20
CA ILE A 153 -4.33 9.51 -9.18
C ILE A 153 -5.79 9.80 -8.79
N ASP A 154 -6.74 9.25 -9.54
CA ASP A 154 -8.13 9.12 -9.11
C ASP A 154 -8.26 7.90 -8.18
N TRP A 155 -8.41 8.16 -6.88
CA TRP A 155 -8.45 7.13 -5.85
C TRP A 155 -9.80 6.39 -5.75
N ARG A 156 -10.75 6.61 -6.68
CA ARG A 156 -12.01 5.86 -6.74
C ARG A 156 -11.81 4.43 -7.25
N THR A 157 -12.53 3.47 -6.66
CA THR A 157 -12.56 2.05 -7.07
C THR A 157 -13.85 1.70 -7.78
#